data_AF-A0A9Q3VMR4-F1
#
_entry.id   AF-A0A9Q3VMR4-F1
#
_cell.length_a   1.000
_cell.length_b   1.000
_cell.length_c   1.000
_cell.angle_alpha   90.00
_cell.angle_beta   90.00
_cell.angle_gamma   90.00
#
_symmetry.space_group_name_H-M   'P 1'
#
loop_
_entity.id
_entity.type
_entity.pdbx_description
1 polymer ?
#
loop_
_entity_poly.entity_id
_entity_poly.type
_entity_poly.pdbx_seq_one_letter_code
_entity_poly.pdbx_strand_id
1 'polypeptide(L)'
;MTTEGALARLIRSAEPTPTAETERCDLCAAPVPDDHRHLYDTAAEEVRCACGPCSVLFADGGAGDGHYRLVPRRRIRLPRVDTEVLGVPVGLVFFVPRADGTVTAEGPSPAGAMRWEIDAGAWRRLTVECPQLASVQPDVEALLVNTVHGLDHHWIVPVDDCYRMIAVVRREWRGLSGGGRIWPAVERFFDDLTERP
;
A
#
# COMPACT_ATOMS: atom_id res chain seq x y z
N MET A 1 0.68 -18.14 13.31
CA MET A 1 -0.16 -16.99 13.70
C MET A 1 -0.26 -16.11 12.47
N THR A 2 -1.45 -16.12 11.88
CA THR A 2 -1.69 -15.80 10.46
C THR A 2 -1.71 -14.30 10.17
N THR A 3 -1.31 -13.97 8.94
CA THR A 3 -1.29 -12.69 8.17
C THR A 3 -2.53 -11.80 8.29
N GLU A 4 -3.55 -12.23 9.04
CA GLU A 4 -4.82 -11.55 9.24
C GLU A 4 -4.70 -10.36 10.20
N GLY A 5 -3.70 -10.36 11.09
CA GLY A 5 -3.57 -9.37 12.16
C GLY A 5 -3.12 -7.97 11.73
N ALA A 6 -2.20 -7.85 10.78
CA ALA A 6 -1.66 -6.53 10.37
C ALA A 6 -2.61 -5.82 9.39
N LEU A 7 -3.18 -6.55 8.44
CA LEU A 7 -4.17 -6.02 7.52
C LEU A 7 -5.48 -5.65 8.24
N ALA A 8 -5.88 -6.40 9.28
CA ALA A 8 -7.03 -6.04 10.12
C ALA A 8 -6.82 -4.79 11.00
N ARG A 9 -5.57 -4.38 11.26
CA ARG A 9 -5.24 -3.17 12.03
C ARG A 9 -5.31 -1.91 11.18
N LEU A 10 -4.81 -1.97 9.95
CA LEU A 10 -4.99 -0.90 8.96
C LEU A 10 -6.49 -0.64 8.61
N ILE A 11 -7.36 -1.65 8.81
CA ILE A 11 -8.83 -1.53 8.67
C ILE A 11 -9.45 -0.63 9.77
N ARG A 12 -8.82 -0.48 10.95
CA ARG A 12 -9.42 0.20 12.11
C ARG A 12 -9.09 1.68 12.25
N SER A 13 -8.05 2.19 11.59
CA SER A 13 -7.60 3.57 11.71
C SER A 13 -8.49 4.61 10.99
N ALA A 14 -9.69 4.23 10.56
CA ALA A 14 -10.59 5.07 9.76
C ALA A 14 -11.77 5.71 10.53
N GLU A 15 -11.96 5.47 11.84
CA GLU A 15 -12.91 6.23 12.69
C GLU A 15 -12.75 5.92 14.21
N PRO A 16 -12.96 6.89 15.13
CA PRO A 16 -12.82 6.69 16.57
C PRO A 16 -14.10 6.09 17.21
N THR A 17 -14.01 4.88 17.77
CA THR A 17 -15.07 4.24 18.59
C THR A 17 -14.49 3.77 19.94
N PRO A 18 -15.20 3.91 21.07
CA PRO A 18 -14.61 3.94 22.41
C PRO A 18 -14.46 2.54 23.02
N THR A 19 -13.49 1.78 22.51
CA THR A 19 -12.56 0.92 23.27
C THR A 19 -11.38 0.68 22.35
N ALA A 20 -10.59 1.73 22.09
CA ALA A 20 -9.36 1.60 21.33
C ALA A 20 -8.41 0.72 22.15
N GLU A 21 -8.38 -0.58 21.87
CA GLU A 21 -7.19 -1.38 22.16
C GLU A 21 -6.05 -0.62 21.50
N THR A 22 -5.21 0.00 22.33
CA THR A 22 -4.09 0.79 21.84
C THR A 22 -3.28 -0.10 20.90
N GLU A 23 -3.19 0.29 19.63
CA GLU A 23 -2.40 -0.44 18.66
C GLU A 23 -0.99 -0.64 19.22
N ARG A 24 -0.37 -1.77 18.92
CA ARG A 24 0.93 -2.15 19.50
C ARG A 24 1.96 -2.38 18.41
N CYS A 25 3.20 -2.01 18.70
CA CYS A 25 4.33 -2.32 17.85
C CYS A 25 4.51 -3.83 17.71
N ASP A 26 4.65 -4.33 16.48
CA ASP A 26 4.78 -5.76 16.22
C ASP A 26 6.16 -6.33 16.65
N LEU A 27 7.14 -5.46 16.92
CA LEU A 27 8.50 -5.85 17.31
C LEU A 27 8.71 -5.87 18.84
N CYS A 28 8.11 -4.93 19.57
CA CYS A 28 8.34 -4.78 21.01
C CYS A 28 7.06 -4.71 21.86
N ALA A 29 5.87 -4.81 21.24
CA ALA A 29 4.56 -4.72 21.88
C ALA A 29 4.26 -3.39 22.60
N ALA A 30 5.12 -2.37 22.47
CA ALA A 30 4.86 -1.03 23.01
C ALA A 30 3.62 -0.42 22.35
N PRO A 31 2.80 0.35 23.10
CA PRO A 31 1.67 1.08 22.51
C PRO A 31 2.16 2.06 21.44
N VAL A 32 1.40 2.21 20.36
CA VAL A 32 1.66 3.16 19.27
C VAL A 32 0.44 4.08 19.06
N PRO A 33 0.67 5.35 18.65
CA PRO A 33 -0.41 6.25 18.29
C PRO A 33 -1.07 5.84 16.97
N ASP A 34 -2.23 6.41 16.63
CA ASP A 34 -2.92 6.12 15.36
C ASP A 34 -2.05 6.45 14.13
N ASP A 35 -1.32 7.58 14.15
CA ASP A 35 -0.37 7.98 13.10
C ASP A 35 1.08 7.51 13.40
N HIS A 36 1.24 6.21 13.65
CA HIS A 36 2.56 5.62 13.89
C HIS A 36 3.35 5.38 12.60
N ARG A 37 4.52 4.75 12.69
CA ARG A 37 5.37 4.41 11.54
C ARG A 37 5.18 2.95 11.18
N HIS A 38 5.39 2.61 9.92
CA HIS A 38 5.41 1.24 9.48
C HIS A 38 6.79 0.83 8.98
N LEU A 39 7.10 -0.45 9.16
CA LEU A 39 8.21 -1.13 8.49
C LEU A 39 7.61 -2.11 7.47
N TYR A 40 8.25 -2.28 6.33
CA TYR A 40 7.98 -3.39 5.43
C TYR A 40 8.98 -4.50 5.70
N ASP A 41 8.45 -5.68 6.02
CA ASP A 41 9.21 -6.91 6.21
C ASP A 41 9.35 -7.59 4.85
N THR A 42 10.52 -7.48 4.21
CA THR A 42 10.75 -8.04 2.87
C THR A 42 10.81 -9.56 2.87
N ALA A 43 11.06 -10.19 4.02
CA ALA A 43 11.09 -11.64 4.13
C ALA A 43 9.67 -12.23 4.23
N ALA A 44 8.78 -11.57 4.97
CA ALA A 44 7.38 -11.96 5.10
C ALA A 44 6.46 -11.34 4.04
N GLU A 45 6.94 -10.33 3.30
CA GLU A 45 6.15 -9.48 2.40
C GLU A 45 4.97 -8.76 3.08
N GLU A 46 5.17 -8.30 4.31
CA GLU A 46 4.11 -7.74 5.16
C GLU A 46 4.48 -6.37 5.73
N VAL A 47 3.48 -5.49 5.89
CA VAL A 47 3.61 -4.24 6.64
C VAL A 47 3.49 -4.52 8.14
N ARG A 48 4.41 -3.95 8.93
CA ARG A 48 4.51 -4.08 10.39
C ARG A 48 4.30 -2.74 11.07
N CYS A 49 3.51 -2.72 12.15
CA CYS A 49 3.34 -1.55 13.01
C CYS A 49 4.61 -1.32 13.83
N ALA A 50 5.20 -0.13 13.75
CA ALA A 50 6.43 0.22 14.45
C ALA A 50 6.27 1.44 15.36
N CYS A 51 6.72 1.31 16.61
CA CYS A 51 6.91 2.47 17.48
C CYS A 51 8.10 3.32 17.00
N GLY A 52 8.19 4.56 17.46
CA GLY A 52 9.30 5.46 17.11
C GLY A 52 10.69 4.81 17.26
N PRO A 53 11.05 4.26 18.43
CA PRO A 53 12.33 3.59 18.63
C PRO A 53 12.59 2.42 17.67
N CYS A 54 11.64 1.50 17.49
CA CYS A 54 11.81 0.38 16.56
C CYS A 54 11.90 0.84 15.11
N SER A 55 11.17 1.89 14.71
CA SER A 55 11.24 2.43 13.36
C SER A 55 12.64 2.96 13.02
N VAL A 56 13.38 3.49 14.00
CA VAL A 56 14.76 3.95 13.83
C VAL A 56 15.73 2.78 13.85
N LEU A 57 15.60 1.91 14.85
CA LEU A 57 16.53 0.78 15.06
C LEU A 57 16.60 -0.17 13.85
N PHE A 58 15.47 -0.39 13.19
CA PHE A 58 15.35 -1.33 12.07
C PHE A 58 15.35 -0.66 10.69
N ALA A 59 15.40 0.68 10.60
CA ALA A 59 15.43 1.40 9.32
C ALA A 59 16.73 1.18 8.54
N ASP A 60 17.88 1.17 9.22
CA ASP A 60 19.21 1.21 8.60
C ASP A 60 19.80 -0.19 8.32
N GLY A 61 18.98 -1.24 8.34
CA GLY A 61 19.38 -2.61 8.03
C GLY A 61 20.35 -3.27 9.02
N GLY A 62 20.77 -2.56 10.07
CA GLY A 62 21.70 -3.08 11.09
C GLY A 62 21.05 -4.01 12.14
N ALA A 63 19.72 -4.04 12.23
CA ALA A 63 18.97 -4.90 13.15
C ALA A 63 18.00 -5.82 12.38
N GLY A 64 17.78 -7.03 12.89
CA GLY A 64 16.85 -8.00 12.31
C GLY A 64 17.26 -8.45 10.90
N ASP A 65 18.51 -8.87 10.72
CA ASP A 65 19.05 -9.42 9.46
C ASP A 65 18.88 -8.53 8.20
N GLY A 66 18.51 -7.26 8.37
CA GLY A 66 18.40 -6.28 7.28
C GLY A 66 17.20 -6.44 6.36
N HIS A 67 16.19 -7.25 6.73
CA HIS A 67 14.98 -7.46 5.94
C HIS A 67 13.84 -6.46 6.23
N TYR A 68 14.05 -5.54 7.16
CA TYR A 68 13.11 -4.44 7.41
C TYR A 68 13.48 -3.20 6.59
N ARG A 69 12.46 -2.58 6.01
CA ARG A 69 12.56 -1.29 5.30
C ARG A 69 11.60 -0.30 5.94
N LEU A 70 12.07 0.91 6.24
CA LEU A 70 11.18 1.96 6.73
C LEU A 70 10.23 2.40 5.62
N VAL A 71 8.92 2.34 5.89
CA VAL A 71 7.92 2.85 4.94
C VAL A 71 7.95 4.39 4.99
N PRO A 72 8.14 5.07 3.84
CA PRO A 72 8.13 6.52 3.79
C PRO A 72 6.71 7.06 4.02
N ARG A 73 6.57 8.37 4.13
CA ARG A 73 5.24 9.03 4.19
C ARG A 73 4.92 9.80 2.92
N ARG A 74 5.74 9.59 1.89
CA ARG A 74 5.76 10.41 0.69
C ARG A 74 4.61 10.03 -0.24
N ARG A 75 3.81 11.01 -0.63
CA ARG A 75 2.68 10.90 -1.54
C ARG A 75 2.81 11.95 -2.63
N ILE A 76 2.91 11.51 -3.88
CA ILE A 76 3.06 12.40 -5.02
C ILE A 76 1.94 12.11 -6.01
N ARG A 77 1.16 13.14 -6.35
CA ARG A 77 0.23 13.06 -7.47
C ARG A 77 1.02 13.07 -8.77
N LEU A 78 0.71 12.13 -9.65
CA LEU A 78 1.26 12.07 -10.99
C LEU A 78 0.25 12.61 -12.01
N PRO A 79 0.72 13.09 -13.18
CA PRO A 79 -0.15 13.13 -14.35
C PRO A 79 -0.63 11.72 -14.70
N ARG A 80 -1.60 11.62 -15.63
CA ARG A 80 -2.08 10.33 -16.12
C ARG A 80 -0.92 9.46 -16.59
N VAL A 81 -0.89 8.21 -16.12
CA VAL A 81 0.10 7.20 -16.49
C VAL A 81 -0.61 6.13 -17.29
N ASP A 82 -0.13 5.82 -18.50
CA ASP A 82 -0.70 4.75 -19.32
C ASP A 82 -0.25 3.38 -18.79
N THR A 83 -1.04 2.80 -17.89
CA THR A 83 -0.75 1.50 -17.30
C THR A 83 -1.28 0.33 -18.11
N GLU A 84 -1.94 0.54 -19.25
CA GLU A 84 -2.45 -0.55 -20.10
C GLU A 84 -1.31 -1.46 -20.58
N VAL A 85 -0.14 -0.86 -20.85
CA VAL A 85 1.09 -1.56 -21.27
C VAL A 85 1.60 -2.56 -20.23
N LEU A 86 1.16 -2.46 -18.96
CA LEU A 86 1.53 -3.38 -17.88
C LEU A 86 0.65 -4.64 -17.84
N GLY A 87 -0.43 -4.68 -18.64
CA GLY A 87 -1.24 -5.89 -18.85
C GLY A 87 -2.15 -6.29 -17.69
N VAL A 88 -2.42 -5.40 -16.73
CA VAL A 88 -3.32 -5.68 -15.60
C VAL A 88 -4.78 -5.33 -15.96
N PRO A 89 -5.73 -6.29 -15.93
CA PRO A 89 -7.08 -6.10 -16.44
C PRO A 89 -8.05 -5.49 -15.39
N VAL A 90 -7.58 -4.59 -14.54
CA VAL A 90 -8.41 -3.91 -13.52
C VAL A 90 -8.07 -2.44 -13.41
N GLY A 91 -9.06 -1.62 -13.07
CA GLY A 91 -8.89 -0.17 -12.94
C GLY A 91 -8.39 0.29 -11.57
N LEU A 92 -8.45 -0.55 -10.53
CA LEU A 92 -7.98 -0.24 -9.18
C LEU A 92 -6.86 -1.21 -8.79
N VAL A 93 -5.63 -0.74 -8.80
CA VAL A 93 -4.41 -1.55 -8.67
C VAL A 93 -3.25 -0.69 -8.18
N PHE A 94 -2.28 -1.30 -7.52
CA PHE A 94 -0.98 -0.67 -7.32
C PHE A 94 0.17 -1.56 -7.79
N PHE A 95 1.27 -0.94 -8.20
CA PHE A 95 2.47 -1.59 -8.74
C PHE A 95 3.67 -1.30 -7.83
N VAL A 96 4.35 -2.36 -7.38
CA VAL A 96 5.49 -2.27 -6.46
C VAL A 96 6.74 -2.78 -7.17
N PRO A 97 7.71 -1.90 -7.51
CA PRO A 97 9.03 -2.38 -7.91
C PRO A 97 9.73 -3.04 -6.72
N ARG A 98 10.43 -4.15 -6.96
CA ARG A 98 11.15 -4.91 -5.94
C ARG A 98 12.64 -4.69 -6.07
N ALA A 99 13.38 -4.87 -4.97
CA ALA A 99 14.83 -4.66 -4.95
C ALA A 99 15.60 -5.60 -5.90
N ASP A 100 15.04 -6.75 -6.26
CA ASP A 100 15.61 -7.71 -7.21
C ASP A 100 15.35 -7.34 -8.69
N GLY A 101 14.65 -6.23 -8.95
CA GLY A 101 14.31 -5.74 -10.28
C GLY A 101 13.00 -6.30 -10.86
N THR A 102 12.31 -7.18 -10.13
CA THR A 102 10.94 -7.58 -10.48
C THR A 102 9.93 -6.48 -10.14
N VAL A 103 8.72 -6.61 -10.66
CA VAL A 103 7.61 -5.69 -10.38
C VAL A 103 6.36 -6.50 -10.17
N THR A 104 5.71 -6.31 -9.03
CA THR A 104 4.44 -6.94 -8.71
C THR A 104 3.31 -5.92 -8.84
N ALA A 105 2.11 -6.40 -9.14
CA ALA A 105 0.91 -5.59 -9.03
C ALA A 105 -0.10 -6.28 -8.12
N GLU A 106 -0.78 -5.51 -7.29
CA GLU A 106 -1.83 -6.02 -6.42
C GLU A 106 -3.10 -5.17 -6.53
N GLY A 107 -4.25 -5.84 -6.48
CA GLY A 107 -5.57 -5.19 -6.52
C GLY A 107 -6.55 -5.89 -5.60
N PRO A 108 -7.65 -5.22 -5.20
CA PRO A 108 -8.63 -5.83 -4.32
C PRO A 108 -9.39 -6.97 -5.00
N SER A 109 -9.71 -8.01 -4.25
CA SER A 109 -10.57 -9.12 -4.65
C SER A 109 -11.45 -9.59 -3.48
N PRO A 110 -12.54 -10.35 -3.73
CA PRO A 110 -13.36 -10.91 -2.65
C PRO A 110 -12.56 -11.75 -1.63
N ALA A 111 -11.49 -12.42 -2.08
CA ALA A 111 -10.69 -13.33 -1.26
C ALA A 111 -9.44 -12.68 -0.63
N GLY A 112 -9.18 -11.39 -0.90
CA GLY A 112 -7.94 -10.71 -0.49
C GLY A 112 -7.33 -9.91 -1.63
N ALA A 113 -6.01 -9.72 -1.64
CA ALA A 113 -5.33 -9.11 -2.76
C ALA A 113 -5.18 -10.14 -3.91
N MET A 114 -5.57 -9.77 -5.12
CA MET A 114 -5.16 -10.48 -6.33
C MET A 114 -3.78 -9.95 -6.73
N ARG A 115 -2.86 -10.85 -7.09
CA ARG A 115 -1.49 -10.50 -7.49
C ARG A 115 -1.25 -10.81 -8.97
N TRP A 116 -0.47 -9.95 -9.62
CA TRP A 116 0.05 -10.16 -10.96
C TRP A 116 1.55 -9.90 -10.98
N GLU A 117 2.27 -10.68 -11.77
CA GLU A 117 3.67 -10.43 -12.12
C GLU A 117 3.72 -9.54 -13.35
N ILE A 118 4.55 -8.50 -13.31
CA ILE A 118 4.65 -7.51 -14.37
C ILE A 118 5.97 -7.66 -15.11
N ASP A 119 5.92 -7.54 -16.44
CA ASP A 119 7.14 -7.52 -17.25
C ASP A 119 8.02 -6.33 -16.84
N ALA A 120 9.20 -6.61 -16.27
CA ALA A 120 10.16 -5.59 -15.88
C ALA A 120 10.64 -4.75 -17.08
N GLY A 121 10.55 -5.28 -18.31
CA GLY A 121 10.75 -4.50 -19.53
C GLY A 121 9.69 -3.42 -19.74
N ALA A 122 8.42 -3.77 -19.56
CA ALA A 122 7.27 -2.87 -19.66
C ALA A 122 7.32 -1.78 -18.59
N TRP A 123 7.62 -2.14 -17.34
CA TRP A 123 7.83 -1.16 -16.27
C TRP A 123 8.95 -0.17 -16.64
N ARG A 124 10.10 -0.64 -17.12
CA ARG A 124 11.21 0.24 -17.54
C ARG A 124 10.84 1.16 -18.70
N ARG A 125 10.00 0.73 -19.64
CA ARG A 125 9.51 1.61 -20.71
C ARG A 125 8.58 2.68 -20.13
N LEU A 126 7.69 2.30 -19.22
CA LEU A 126 6.79 3.22 -18.54
C LEU A 126 7.55 4.27 -17.71
N THR A 127 8.65 3.90 -17.06
CA THR A 127 9.47 4.87 -16.31
C THR A 127 10.24 5.84 -17.22
N VAL A 128 10.48 5.50 -18.49
CA VAL A 128 11.03 6.45 -19.48
C VAL A 128 9.98 7.48 -19.88
N GLU A 129 8.72 7.05 -20.04
CA GLU A 129 7.59 7.93 -20.40
C GLU A 129 7.13 8.80 -19.22
N CYS A 130 7.17 8.26 -18.00
CA CYS A 130 6.90 8.98 -16.76
C CYS A 130 8.14 8.92 -15.83
N PRO A 131 9.10 9.84 -16.00
CA PRO A 131 10.36 9.84 -15.24
C PRO A 131 10.20 9.90 -13.72
N GLN A 132 9.08 10.43 -13.22
CA GLN A 132 8.78 10.45 -11.79
C GLN A 132 8.71 9.03 -11.20
N LEU A 133 8.32 8.02 -11.99
CA LEU A 133 8.28 6.62 -11.54
C LEU A 133 9.67 6.03 -11.27
N ALA A 134 10.74 6.60 -11.84
CA ALA A 134 12.11 6.21 -11.53
C ALA A 134 12.51 6.54 -10.08
N SER A 135 11.75 7.42 -9.40
CA SER A 135 11.96 7.79 -8.00
C SER A 135 11.20 6.92 -7.00
N VAL A 136 10.44 5.91 -7.46
CA VAL A 136 9.72 5.00 -6.59
C VAL A 136 10.73 4.12 -5.86
N GLN A 137 10.72 4.16 -4.54
CA GLN A 137 11.57 3.32 -3.70
C GLN A 137 11.07 1.87 -3.74
N PRO A 138 11.93 0.90 -4.10
CA PRO A 138 11.54 -0.50 -4.13
C PRO A 138 11.00 -0.99 -2.79
N ASP A 139 10.05 -1.93 -2.86
CA ASP A 139 9.37 -2.60 -1.74
C ASP A 139 8.46 -1.73 -0.87
N VAL A 140 8.73 -0.42 -0.73
CA VAL A 140 8.06 0.46 0.23
C VAL A 140 7.20 1.56 -0.38
N GLU A 141 7.38 1.86 -1.67
CA GLU A 141 6.51 2.77 -2.43
C GLU A 141 5.90 2.03 -3.62
N ALA A 142 4.77 2.53 -4.09
CA ALA A 142 4.04 1.96 -5.19
C ALA A 142 3.44 3.04 -6.09
N LEU A 143 3.25 2.70 -7.37
CA LEU A 143 2.33 3.42 -8.24
C LEU A 143 0.90 2.92 -7.96
N LEU A 144 0.07 3.74 -7.30
CA LEU A 144 -1.35 3.47 -7.07
C LEU A 144 -2.20 4.12 -8.17
N VAL A 145 -3.08 3.32 -8.79
CA VAL A 145 -3.95 3.72 -9.89
C VAL A 145 -5.41 3.44 -9.57
N ASN A 146 -6.28 4.40 -9.87
CA ASN A 146 -7.73 4.20 -9.91
C ASN A 146 -8.32 4.88 -11.15
N THR A 147 -8.72 4.05 -12.11
CA THR A 147 -9.42 4.44 -13.35
C THR A 147 -10.87 3.98 -13.40
N VAL A 148 -11.38 3.40 -12.30
CA VAL A 148 -12.75 2.89 -12.24
C VAL A 148 -13.74 4.06 -12.33
N HIS A 149 -14.86 3.86 -13.03
CA HIS A 149 -15.91 4.87 -13.24
C HIS A 149 -15.42 6.18 -13.86
N GLY A 150 -14.33 6.13 -14.64
CA GLY A 150 -13.77 7.31 -15.32
C GLY A 150 -12.96 8.22 -14.39
N LEU A 151 -12.62 7.75 -13.19
CA LEU A 151 -11.61 8.39 -12.35
C LEU A 151 -10.23 8.34 -13.04
N ASP A 152 -9.31 9.18 -12.59
CA ASP A 152 -7.97 9.32 -13.19
C ASP A 152 -6.91 9.55 -12.10
N HIS A 153 -6.99 8.77 -11.01
CA HIS A 153 -6.02 8.88 -9.93
C HIS A 153 -4.77 8.07 -10.27
N HIS A 154 -3.64 8.76 -10.26
CA HIS A 154 -2.30 8.19 -10.42
C HIS A 154 -1.40 8.81 -9.37
N TRP A 155 -0.84 7.98 -8.50
CA TRP A 155 -0.05 8.43 -7.37
C TRP A 155 1.17 7.56 -7.14
N ILE A 156 2.27 8.16 -6.70
CA ILE A 156 3.28 7.45 -5.92
C ILE A 156 2.86 7.57 -4.46
N VAL A 157 2.70 6.45 -3.77
CA VAL A 157 2.31 6.39 -2.36
C VAL A 157 3.14 5.36 -1.62
N PRO A 158 3.24 5.46 -0.28
CA PRO A 158 3.79 4.36 0.49
C PRO A 158 2.90 3.11 0.39
N VAL A 159 3.51 1.93 0.50
CA VAL A 159 2.80 0.65 0.34
C VAL A 159 1.73 0.43 1.42
N ASP A 160 1.84 1.08 2.59
CA ASP A 160 0.82 1.02 3.63
C ASP A 160 -0.49 1.71 3.22
N ASP A 161 -0.45 2.79 2.42
CA ASP A 161 -1.63 3.40 1.82
C ASP A 161 -2.31 2.46 0.81
N CYS A 162 -1.52 1.68 0.06
CA CYS A 162 -2.04 0.66 -0.85
C CYS A 162 -2.79 -0.43 -0.09
N TYR A 163 -2.23 -0.93 1.02
CA TYR A 163 -2.92 -1.91 1.86
C TYR A 163 -4.10 -1.31 2.63
N ARG A 164 -4.05 -0.02 3.00
CA ARG A 164 -5.20 0.73 3.54
C ARG A 164 -6.34 0.81 2.51
N MET A 165 -6.04 1.03 1.24
CA MET A 165 -7.04 0.99 0.16
C MET A 165 -7.67 -0.41 0.04
N ILE A 166 -6.87 -1.48 0.02
CA ILE A 166 -7.40 -2.86 0.01
C ILE A 166 -8.29 -3.10 1.23
N ALA A 167 -7.87 -2.66 2.41
CA ALA A 167 -8.61 -2.74 3.66
C ALA A 167 -9.98 -2.05 3.57
N VAL A 168 -10.05 -0.84 3.00
CA VAL A 168 -11.30 -0.10 2.75
C VAL A 168 -12.23 -0.92 1.84
N VAL A 169 -11.72 -1.42 0.71
CA VAL A 169 -12.52 -2.20 -0.24
C VAL A 169 -13.04 -3.49 0.41
N ARG A 170 -12.19 -4.22 1.14
CA ARG A 170 -12.56 -5.46 1.82
C ARG A 170 -13.63 -5.24 2.89
N ARG A 171 -13.54 -4.15 3.66
CA ARG A 171 -14.53 -3.80 4.70
C ARG A 171 -15.93 -3.59 4.11
N GLU A 172 -16.00 -2.94 2.96
CA GLU A 172 -17.27 -2.66 2.29
C GLU A 172 -17.76 -3.81 1.38
N TRP A 173 -16.91 -4.79 1.12
CA TRP A 173 -17.25 -5.93 0.29
C TRP A 173 -18.37 -6.77 0.91
N ARG A 174 -19.52 -6.81 0.25
CA ARG A 174 -20.64 -7.69 0.62
C ARG A 174 -21.11 -8.48 -0.60
N GLY A 175 -21.22 -9.80 -0.45
CA GLY A 175 -21.64 -10.72 -1.52
C GLY A 175 -20.58 -10.90 -2.62
N LEU A 176 -20.94 -11.59 -3.71
CA LEU A 176 -20.02 -11.91 -4.81
C LEU A 176 -19.71 -10.71 -5.73
N SER A 177 -20.62 -9.74 -5.81
CA SER A 177 -20.55 -8.60 -6.73
C SER A 177 -20.05 -7.30 -6.08
N GLY A 178 -19.61 -7.34 -4.82
CA GLY A 178 -19.00 -6.19 -4.14
C GLY A 178 -19.97 -5.02 -3.95
N GLY A 179 -21.01 -5.23 -3.13
CA GLY A 179 -22.17 -4.34 -2.97
C GLY A 179 -21.91 -2.82 -2.99
N GLY A 180 -22.94 -2.03 -3.33
CA GLY A 180 -22.85 -0.60 -3.73
C GLY A 180 -22.23 0.42 -2.77
N ARG A 181 -21.60 0.01 -1.67
CA ARG A 181 -20.82 0.89 -0.77
C ARG A 181 -19.32 0.91 -1.06
N ILE A 182 -18.78 -0.03 -1.85
CA ILE A 182 -17.34 -0.07 -2.17
C ILE A 182 -16.89 1.24 -2.83
N TRP A 183 -17.53 1.63 -3.94
CA TRP A 183 -17.07 2.77 -4.73
C TRP A 183 -17.13 4.11 -3.96
N PRO A 184 -18.21 4.44 -3.23
CA PRO A 184 -18.20 5.63 -2.37
C PRO A 184 -17.09 5.66 -1.31
N ALA A 185 -16.69 4.49 -0.79
CA ALA A 185 -15.59 4.41 0.18
C ALA A 185 -14.22 4.55 -0.49
N VAL A 186 -14.05 4.00 -1.70
CA VAL A 186 -12.85 4.18 -2.51
C VAL A 186 -12.69 5.63 -2.96
N GLU A 187 -13.74 6.27 -3.44
CA GLU A 187 -13.74 7.70 -3.80
C GLU A 187 -13.28 8.55 -2.62
N ARG A 188 -13.87 8.35 -1.44
CA ARG A 188 -13.45 9.03 -0.21
C ARG A 188 -11.98 8.78 0.14
N PHE A 189 -11.49 7.55 0.00
CA PHE A 189 -10.08 7.24 0.24
C PHE A 189 -9.16 8.11 -0.64
N PHE A 190 -9.50 8.29 -1.91
CA PHE A 190 -8.70 9.09 -2.85
C PHE A 190 -8.89 10.60 -2.64
N ASP A 191 -10.07 11.06 -2.22
CA ASP A 191 -10.32 12.45 -1.82
C ASP A 191 -9.49 12.85 -0.58
N ASP A 192 -9.35 11.93 0.39
CA ASP A 192 -8.56 12.13 1.60
C ASP A 192 -7.04 11.95 1.36
N LEU A 193 -6.64 11.42 0.21
CA LEU A 193 -5.25 11.19 -0.14
C LEU A 193 -4.58 12.53 -0.53
N THR A 194 -3.89 13.13 0.44
CA THR A 194 -3.22 14.42 0.28
C THR A 194 -1.75 14.28 -0.11
N GLU A 195 -1.28 15.18 -0.98
CA GLU A 195 0.14 15.25 -1.36
C GLU A 195 1.03 15.53 -0.16
N ARG A 196 2.16 14.81 -0.12
CA ARG A 196 3.20 14.93 0.88
C ARG A 196 4.54 14.58 0.23
N PRO A 197 5.24 15.53 -0.40
CA PRO A 197 6.46 15.24 -1.15
C PRO A 197 7.61 14.74 -0.26
#